data_AF-A0A951CPC7-F1
#
_entry.id   AF-A0A951CPC7-F1
#
_cell.length_a   1.000
_cell.length_b   1.000
_cell.length_c   1.000
_cell.angle_alpha   90.00
_cell.angle_beta   90.00
_cell.angle_gamma   90.00
#
_symmetry.space_group_name_H-M   'P 1'
#
loop_
_entity.id
_entity.type
_entity.pdbx_description
1 polymer ?
#
loop_
_entity_poly.entity_id
_entity_poly.type
_entity_poly.pdbx_seq_one_letter_code
_entity_poly.pdbx_strand_id
1 'polypeptide(L)'
;MPSGVILVKGAWSSASDSVTPLPERGVVDHGVFRDPYFGIRYALPPDWTEKYRGPPPSENGRYVLAELAPADTFKGAVRGSVLITAQDMFFSLTPTNNAVELINYMKNHLQSDYTTETPPKQLKIADRSFAFFSYWSPAAELHWYVLATDIRCHVVQIVLTSRDMKLLDSLLVDLNKMKLPAEASPTGGTGGGAVPVCIQDYAQAENMIARAEPVFTDRKFNPVPVRIIIGKDGKVKHVHFISAFPDQTKAISDALARWKFKPYRRDGQGLEVETGLQFGRPNARDPANDERRGSPPRN
;
A
#
# COMPACT_ATOMS: atom_id res chain seq x y z
N MET A 1 17.53 27.35 -2.35
CA MET A 1 16.81 26.92 -1.14
C MET A 1 15.87 28.05 -0.75
N PRO A 2 14.54 27.83 -0.60
CA PRO A 2 13.67 28.86 -0.03
C PRO A 2 13.94 28.96 1.48
N SER A 3 14.22 30.16 1.95
CA SER A 3 14.39 30.51 3.36
C SER A 3 13.03 30.61 4.05
N GLY A 4 12.91 30.07 5.28
CA GLY A 4 11.74 30.30 6.15
C GLY A 4 10.91 29.07 6.52
N VAL A 5 11.29 27.86 6.11
CA VAL A 5 10.63 26.63 6.59
C VAL A 5 11.39 26.11 7.82
N ILE A 6 10.74 26.16 8.99
CA ILE A 6 11.15 25.34 10.12
C ILE A 6 10.86 23.89 9.72
N LEU A 7 11.89 23.21 9.21
CA LEU A 7 11.89 21.77 8.99
C LEU A 7 11.77 21.08 10.36
N VAL A 8 10.55 20.78 10.77
CA VAL A 8 10.35 19.76 11.80
C VAL A 8 10.85 18.47 11.17
N LYS A 9 12.04 18.01 11.60
CA LYS A 9 12.74 16.80 11.13
C LYS A 9 11.96 15.55 11.56
N GLY A 10 10.75 15.37 11.07
CA GLY A 10 9.99 14.12 11.16
C GLY A 10 10.51 13.09 10.16
N ALA A 11 10.07 11.85 10.31
CA ALA A 11 10.22 10.85 9.27
C ALA A 11 9.16 11.14 8.18
N TRP A 12 9.57 11.05 6.91
CA TRP A 12 8.70 11.35 5.77
C TRP A 12 8.88 10.30 4.68
N SER A 13 7.86 10.16 3.84
CA SER A 13 7.99 9.38 2.60
C SER A 13 8.84 10.13 1.57
N SER A 14 9.70 9.41 0.87
CA SER A 14 10.57 9.97 -0.17
C SER A 14 10.99 8.91 -1.19
N ALA A 15 11.46 9.34 -2.35
CA ALA A 15 11.88 8.44 -3.43
C ALA A 15 13.20 8.89 -4.08
N SER A 16 13.94 7.94 -4.65
CA SER A 16 15.24 8.19 -5.31
C SER A 16 15.13 8.93 -6.63
N ASP A 17 13.93 8.98 -7.24
CA ASP A 17 13.63 9.72 -8.46
C ASP A 17 12.18 10.21 -8.46
N SER A 18 11.83 11.05 -9.44
CA SER A 18 10.49 11.64 -9.60
C SER A 18 9.68 11.04 -10.74
N VAL A 19 10.23 10.08 -11.47
CA VAL A 19 9.60 9.52 -12.69
C VAL A 19 8.90 8.19 -12.42
N THR A 20 9.35 7.46 -11.41
CA THR A 20 8.72 6.23 -10.96
C THR A 20 7.45 6.59 -10.18
N PRO A 21 6.26 6.12 -10.61
CA PRO A 21 5.04 6.34 -9.85
C PRO A 21 5.15 5.78 -8.43
N LEU A 22 4.53 6.45 -7.46
CA LEU A 22 4.47 6.02 -6.06
C LEU A 22 3.01 5.78 -5.64
N PRO A 23 2.75 4.83 -4.71
CA PRO A 23 1.39 4.52 -4.25
C PRO A 23 0.64 5.72 -3.68
N GLU A 24 1.29 6.61 -2.93
CA GLU A 24 0.67 7.76 -2.28
C GLU A 24 0.45 8.98 -3.20
N ARG A 25 0.76 8.87 -4.50
CA ARG A 25 0.72 10.00 -5.45
C ARG A 25 -0.56 10.06 -6.28
N GLY A 26 -1.65 9.50 -5.76
CA GLY A 26 -3.00 9.72 -6.27
C GLY A 26 -3.37 11.21 -6.28
N VAL A 27 -4.14 11.63 -7.29
CA VAL A 27 -4.60 13.02 -7.43
C VAL A 27 -6.05 13.04 -7.89
N VAL A 28 -6.83 13.99 -7.35
CA VAL A 28 -8.13 14.37 -7.91
C VAL A 28 -7.97 15.66 -8.67
N ASP A 29 -8.30 15.63 -9.96
CA ASP A 29 -8.22 16.79 -10.83
C ASP A 29 -9.33 16.74 -11.88
N HIS A 30 -9.97 17.89 -12.14
CA HIS A 30 -11.11 18.03 -13.05
C HIS A 30 -12.20 16.95 -12.85
N GLY A 31 -12.54 16.63 -11.60
CA GLY A 31 -13.57 15.63 -11.28
C GLY A 31 -13.16 14.18 -11.56
N VAL A 32 -11.86 13.90 -11.68
CA VAL A 32 -11.33 12.55 -11.92
C VAL A 32 -10.25 12.24 -10.90
N PHE A 33 -10.43 11.18 -10.12
CA PHE A 33 -9.37 10.57 -9.33
C PHE A 33 -8.46 9.74 -10.25
N ARG A 34 -7.15 9.92 -10.14
CA ARG A 34 -6.14 9.18 -10.89
C ARG A 34 -5.01 8.74 -9.98
N ASP A 35 -4.61 7.49 -10.13
CA ASP A 35 -3.41 6.96 -9.49
C ASP A 35 -2.56 6.22 -10.52
N PRO A 36 -1.41 6.79 -10.95
CA PRO A 36 -0.54 6.15 -11.94
C PRO A 36 0.14 4.87 -11.43
N TYR A 37 0.37 4.73 -10.13
CA TYR A 37 1.01 3.53 -9.56
C TYR A 37 0.07 2.33 -9.61
N PHE A 38 -1.20 2.54 -9.27
CA PHE A 38 -2.25 1.53 -9.33
C PHE A 38 -2.96 1.45 -10.69
N GLY A 39 -2.67 2.37 -11.61
CA GLY A 39 -3.34 2.45 -12.91
C GLY A 39 -4.84 2.75 -12.79
N ILE A 40 -5.26 3.40 -11.70
CA ILE A 40 -6.67 3.71 -11.43
C ILE A 40 -7.04 5.03 -12.10
N ARG A 41 -8.20 5.06 -12.75
CA ARG A 41 -8.88 6.30 -13.12
C ARG A 41 -10.36 6.17 -12.77
N TYR A 42 -10.87 7.10 -11.98
CA TYR A 42 -12.27 7.11 -11.55
C TYR A 42 -12.87 8.48 -11.79
N ALA A 43 -13.84 8.57 -12.71
CA ALA A 43 -14.63 9.77 -12.88
C ALA A 43 -15.58 9.89 -11.69
N LEU A 44 -15.45 10.97 -10.93
CA LEU A 44 -16.26 11.18 -9.73
C LEU A 44 -17.72 11.41 -10.11
N PRO A 45 -18.68 11.05 -9.24
CA PRO A 45 -20.07 11.46 -9.43
C PRO A 45 -20.17 13.00 -9.55
N PRO A 46 -21.19 13.54 -10.25
CA PRO A 46 -21.40 14.97 -10.34
C PRO A 46 -21.44 15.62 -8.96
N ASP A 47 -20.84 16.81 -8.83
CA ASP A 47 -20.73 17.55 -7.57
C ASP A 47 -20.00 16.82 -6.44
N TRP A 48 -19.18 15.79 -6.73
CA TRP A 48 -18.25 15.21 -5.76
C TRP A 48 -16.84 15.78 -5.94
N THR A 49 -16.14 15.94 -4.82
CA THR A 49 -14.76 16.45 -4.78
C THR A 49 -13.94 15.65 -3.77
N GLU A 50 -12.61 15.75 -3.88
CA GLU A 50 -11.73 15.40 -2.78
C GLU A 50 -11.95 16.36 -1.61
N LYS A 51 -12.21 15.82 -0.42
CA LYS A 51 -12.36 16.62 0.80
C LYS A 51 -11.03 16.84 1.49
N TYR A 52 -10.25 15.77 1.62
CA TYR A 52 -8.96 15.80 2.29
C TYR A 52 -7.97 14.96 1.52
N ARG A 53 -6.73 15.46 1.47
CA ARG A 53 -5.60 14.61 1.12
C ARG A 53 -5.25 13.73 2.31
N GLY A 54 -5.00 12.46 2.03
CA GLY A 54 -4.53 11.51 3.01
C GLY A 54 -3.22 11.96 3.68
N PRO A 55 -2.95 11.51 4.92
CA PRO A 55 -1.63 11.69 5.52
C PRO A 55 -0.56 10.92 4.71
N PRO A 56 0.74 11.20 4.97
CA PRO A 56 1.81 10.30 4.53
C PRO A 56 1.52 8.84 4.90
N PRO A 57 2.03 7.88 4.14
CA PRO A 57 1.75 6.46 4.40
C PRO A 57 2.23 6.04 5.79
N SER A 58 1.49 5.13 6.41
CA SER A 58 1.88 4.58 7.71
C SER A 58 3.09 3.68 7.60
N GLU A 59 3.81 3.46 8.71
CA GLU A 59 4.96 2.56 8.74
C GLU A 59 4.62 1.10 8.39
N ASN A 60 3.34 0.72 8.50
CA ASN A 60 2.84 -0.60 8.11
C ASN A 60 2.31 -0.62 6.67
N GLY A 61 2.65 0.39 5.87
CA GLY A 61 2.28 0.48 4.45
C GLY A 61 0.79 0.71 4.20
N ARG A 62 0.11 1.45 5.07
CA ARG A 62 -1.28 1.88 4.80
C ARG A 62 -1.27 3.25 4.13
N TYR A 63 -1.91 3.34 2.97
CA TYR A 63 -2.03 4.54 2.15
C TYR A 63 -3.47 5.01 2.13
N VAL A 64 -3.71 6.31 2.35
CA VAL A 64 -5.00 6.95 2.07
C VAL A 64 -4.86 7.68 0.74
N LEU A 65 -5.54 7.17 -0.28
CA LEU A 65 -5.35 7.62 -1.67
C LEU A 65 -6.29 8.77 -2.03
N ALA A 66 -7.52 8.72 -1.55
CA ALA A 66 -8.50 9.79 -1.70
C ALA A 66 -9.63 9.64 -0.67
N GLU A 67 -10.13 10.76 -0.17
CA GLU A 67 -11.42 10.84 0.53
C GLU A 67 -12.34 11.77 -0.24
N LEU A 68 -13.40 11.18 -0.81
CA LEU A 68 -14.31 11.85 -1.72
C LEU A 68 -15.67 12.03 -1.03
N ALA A 69 -16.30 13.18 -1.22
CA ALA A 69 -17.66 13.44 -0.75
C ALA A 69 -18.33 14.51 -1.62
N PRO A 70 -19.65 14.72 -1.49
CA PRO A 70 -20.33 15.86 -2.12
C PRO A 70 -19.62 17.19 -1.79
N ALA A 71 -19.47 18.04 -2.79
CA ALA A 71 -18.88 19.38 -2.69
C ALA A 71 -19.66 20.24 -1.70
N ASP A 72 -19.00 21.23 -1.08
CA ASP A 72 -19.67 22.09 -0.10
C ASP A 72 -20.78 22.97 -0.73
N THR A 73 -20.76 23.09 -2.06
CA THR A 73 -21.80 23.76 -2.85
C THR A 73 -23.03 22.89 -3.09
N PHE A 74 -22.97 21.58 -2.80
CA PHE A 74 -24.08 20.65 -2.99
C PHE A 74 -25.20 20.96 -1.99
N LYS A 75 -26.39 21.29 -2.52
CA LYS A 75 -27.57 21.70 -1.72
C LYS A 75 -28.49 20.54 -1.32
N GLY A 76 -28.20 19.32 -1.77
CA GLY A 76 -29.02 18.15 -1.45
C GLY A 76 -28.77 17.65 -0.02
N ALA A 77 -29.70 16.85 0.50
CA ALA A 77 -29.57 16.23 1.82
C ALA A 77 -28.62 15.02 1.85
N VAL A 78 -28.13 14.59 0.67
CA VAL A 78 -27.26 13.42 0.51
C VAL A 78 -25.96 13.63 1.28
N ARG A 79 -25.70 12.72 2.24
CA ARG A 79 -24.49 12.70 3.05
C ARG A 79 -23.82 11.35 2.87
N GLY A 80 -22.58 11.35 2.41
CA GLY A 80 -21.80 10.12 2.32
C GLY A 80 -20.38 10.41 1.88
N SER A 81 -19.54 9.38 1.95
CA SER A 81 -18.15 9.44 1.51
C SER A 81 -17.73 8.18 0.79
N VAL A 82 -16.72 8.33 -0.06
CA VAL A 82 -15.96 7.25 -0.69
C VAL A 82 -14.52 7.42 -0.23
N LEU A 83 -14.04 6.49 0.58
CA LEU A 83 -12.65 6.43 1.00
C LEU A 83 -11.92 5.37 0.16
N ILE A 84 -10.86 5.77 -0.52
CA ILE A 84 -9.99 4.87 -1.29
C ILE A 84 -8.67 4.74 -0.54
N THR A 85 -8.30 3.51 -0.18
CA THR A 85 -7.04 3.21 0.51
C THR A 85 -6.31 2.06 -0.17
N ALA A 86 -5.02 1.92 0.11
CA ALA A 86 -4.26 0.73 -0.24
C ALA A 86 -3.51 0.20 0.99
N GLN A 87 -3.44 -1.12 1.11
CA GLN A 87 -2.59 -1.81 2.08
C GLN A 87 -1.43 -2.47 1.34
N ASP A 88 -0.22 -2.11 1.70
CA ASP A 88 1.01 -2.75 1.24
C ASP A 88 1.13 -4.15 1.84
N MET A 89 1.18 -5.16 0.99
CA MET A 89 1.30 -6.54 1.46
C MET A 89 2.72 -6.88 1.90
N PHE A 90 3.72 -6.04 1.60
CA PHE A 90 5.08 -6.24 2.10
C PHE A 90 5.26 -5.79 3.57
N PHE A 91 4.42 -4.89 4.07
CA PHE A 91 4.55 -4.32 5.42
C PHE A 91 3.30 -4.48 6.28
N SER A 92 2.25 -5.13 5.76
CA SER A 92 1.04 -5.43 6.51
C SER A 92 1.38 -6.23 7.77
N LEU A 93 0.89 -5.76 8.92
CA LEU A 93 0.90 -6.54 10.16
C LEU A 93 -0.28 -7.51 10.25
N THR A 94 -1.30 -7.31 9.41
CA THR A 94 -2.45 -8.19 9.31
C THR A 94 -2.07 -9.44 8.52
N PRO A 95 -2.34 -10.65 9.04
CA PRO A 95 -1.93 -11.92 8.43
C PRO A 95 -2.84 -12.30 7.25
N THR A 96 -2.89 -11.45 6.24
CA THR A 96 -3.71 -11.60 5.03
C THR A 96 -2.81 -11.40 3.83
N ASN A 97 -3.05 -12.14 2.75
CA ASN A 97 -2.19 -12.12 1.56
C ASN A 97 -2.91 -11.57 0.32
N ASN A 98 -4.22 -11.38 0.39
CA ASN A 98 -5.06 -10.92 -0.72
C ASN A 98 -6.34 -10.24 -0.22
N ALA A 99 -7.09 -9.67 -1.15
CA ALA A 99 -8.34 -8.96 -0.88
C ALA A 99 -9.42 -9.81 -0.20
N VAL A 100 -9.55 -11.09 -0.57
CA VAL A 100 -10.55 -11.99 0.02
C VAL A 100 -10.22 -12.28 1.48
N GLU A 101 -8.96 -12.57 1.79
CA GLU A 101 -8.48 -12.75 3.16
C GLU A 101 -8.66 -11.48 4.00
N LEU A 102 -8.36 -10.29 3.44
CA LEU A 102 -8.56 -9.02 4.14
C LEU A 102 -10.03 -8.79 4.51
N ILE A 103 -10.96 -9.00 3.57
CA ILE A 103 -12.40 -8.83 3.82
C ILE A 103 -12.91 -9.81 4.89
N ASN A 104 -12.47 -11.07 4.83
CA ASN A 104 -12.82 -12.06 5.87
C ASN A 104 -12.22 -11.68 7.23
N TYR A 105 -10.98 -11.20 7.26
CA TYR A 105 -10.34 -10.70 8.49
C TYR A 105 -11.15 -9.54 9.08
N MET A 106 -11.49 -8.53 8.28
CA MET A 106 -12.28 -7.38 8.73
C MET A 106 -13.64 -7.81 9.30
N LYS A 107 -14.37 -8.70 8.60
CA LYS A 107 -15.66 -9.21 9.10
C LYS A 107 -15.51 -9.96 10.42
N ASN A 108 -14.45 -10.75 10.59
CA ASN A 108 -14.23 -11.54 11.81
C ASN A 108 -13.67 -10.72 12.98
N HIS A 109 -13.15 -9.53 12.72
CA HIS A 109 -12.64 -8.59 13.74
C HIS A 109 -13.52 -7.33 13.85
N LEU A 110 -14.77 -7.44 13.39
CA LEU A 110 -15.75 -6.35 13.51
C LEU A 110 -16.07 -6.12 14.99
N GLN A 111 -16.12 -4.85 15.41
CA GLN A 111 -16.46 -4.48 16.78
C GLN A 111 -17.90 -4.92 17.12
N SER A 112 -18.17 -5.22 18.39
CA SER A 112 -19.43 -5.82 18.83
C SER A 112 -20.65 -4.90 18.70
N ASP A 113 -20.44 -3.59 18.55
CA ASP A 113 -21.47 -2.58 18.31
C ASP A 113 -21.87 -2.47 16.83
N TYR A 114 -21.18 -3.18 15.93
CA TYR A 114 -21.53 -3.26 14.52
C TYR A 114 -22.18 -4.59 14.16
N THR A 115 -23.05 -4.56 13.15
CA THR A 115 -23.76 -5.74 12.65
C THR A 115 -23.45 -5.94 11.18
N THR A 116 -23.09 -7.17 10.80
CA THR A 116 -22.92 -7.53 9.39
C THR A 116 -24.28 -7.54 8.69
N GLU A 117 -24.41 -6.82 7.58
CA GLU A 117 -25.61 -6.80 6.75
C GLU A 117 -25.49 -7.80 5.60
N THR A 118 -24.37 -7.74 4.88
CA THR A 118 -24.06 -8.69 3.80
C THR A 118 -22.76 -9.40 4.13
N PRO A 119 -22.75 -10.75 4.21
CA PRO A 119 -21.52 -11.50 4.44
C PRO A 119 -20.55 -11.37 3.24
N PRO A 120 -19.26 -11.69 3.46
CA PRO A 120 -18.26 -11.70 2.40
C PRO A 120 -18.71 -12.45 1.14
N LYS A 121 -18.65 -11.78 -0.01
CA LYS A 121 -18.92 -12.34 -1.34
C LYS A 121 -18.01 -11.69 -2.38
N GLN A 122 -17.95 -12.27 -3.58
CA GLN A 122 -17.29 -11.64 -4.72
C GLN A 122 -18.29 -10.85 -5.57
N LEU A 123 -17.86 -9.70 -6.07
CA LEU A 123 -18.57 -8.85 -7.02
C LEU A 123 -17.65 -8.48 -8.18
N LYS A 124 -18.23 -8.16 -9.35
CA LYS A 124 -17.50 -7.59 -10.47
C LYS A 124 -17.74 -6.08 -10.53
N ILE A 125 -16.66 -5.30 -10.55
CA ILE A 125 -16.67 -3.84 -10.72
C ILE A 125 -15.65 -3.49 -11.80
N ALA A 126 -16.10 -2.83 -12.86
CA ALA A 126 -15.24 -2.50 -14.01
C ALA A 126 -14.44 -3.73 -14.51
N ASP A 127 -15.14 -4.85 -14.73
CA ASP A 127 -14.64 -6.17 -15.14
C ASP A 127 -13.64 -6.87 -14.20
N ARG A 128 -13.29 -6.24 -13.07
CA ARG A 128 -12.39 -6.77 -12.05
C ARG A 128 -13.15 -7.36 -10.88
N SER A 129 -12.64 -8.47 -10.33
CA SER A 129 -13.18 -9.11 -9.13
C SER A 129 -12.83 -8.31 -7.88
N PHE A 130 -13.83 -8.05 -7.06
CA PHE A 130 -13.71 -7.45 -5.74
C PHE A 130 -14.30 -8.39 -4.70
N ALA A 131 -13.59 -8.56 -3.60
CA ALA A 131 -14.19 -9.07 -2.37
C ALA A 131 -15.01 -7.96 -1.73
N PHE A 132 -16.22 -8.27 -1.27
CA PHE A 132 -17.17 -7.31 -0.73
C PHE A 132 -17.81 -7.85 0.53
N PHE A 133 -18.01 -6.98 1.53
CA PHE A 133 -18.97 -7.19 2.61
C PHE A 133 -19.56 -5.85 3.04
N SER A 134 -20.69 -5.88 3.74
CA SER A 134 -21.27 -4.67 4.32
C SER A 134 -21.67 -4.88 5.78
N TYR A 135 -21.58 -3.80 6.55
CA TYR A 135 -21.97 -3.76 7.95
C TYR A 135 -22.52 -2.38 8.30
N TRP A 136 -23.19 -2.29 9.44
CA TRP A 136 -23.77 -1.04 9.90
C TRP A 136 -23.69 -0.89 11.43
N SER A 137 -23.91 0.33 11.90
CA SER A 137 -23.96 0.68 13.32
C SER A 137 -25.39 1.08 13.69
N PRO A 138 -26.08 0.30 14.54
CA PRO A 138 -27.39 0.67 15.07
C PRO A 138 -27.39 2.00 15.81
N ALA A 139 -26.33 2.29 16.57
CA ALA A 139 -26.25 3.51 17.38
C ALA A 139 -26.06 4.78 16.53
N ALA A 140 -25.32 4.69 15.41
CA ALA A 140 -25.03 5.83 14.54
C ALA A 140 -25.97 5.93 13.32
N GLU A 141 -26.78 4.89 13.08
CA GLU A 141 -27.59 4.69 11.87
C GLU A 141 -26.74 4.84 10.60
N LEU A 142 -25.53 4.28 10.62
CA LEU A 142 -24.52 4.48 9.58
C LEU A 142 -24.13 3.14 8.98
N HIS A 143 -24.04 3.09 7.64
CA HIS A 143 -23.76 1.88 6.87
C HIS A 143 -22.42 2.01 6.16
N TRP A 144 -21.72 0.87 6.01
CA TRP A 144 -20.44 0.75 5.32
C TRP A 144 -20.47 -0.36 4.30
N TYR A 145 -20.15 -0.04 3.05
CA TYR A 145 -19.92 -0.99 1.98
C TYR A 145 -18.41 -1.06 1.75
N VAL A 146 -17.81 -2.21 2.01
CA VAL A 146 -16.36 -2.39 1.91
C VAL A 146 -16.05 -3.30 0.74
N LEU A 147 -15.30 -2.76 -0.22
CA LEU A 147 -14.80 -3.46 -1.38
C LEU A 147 -13.28 -3.56 -1.30
N ALA A 148 -12.70 -4.68 -1.72
CA ALA A 148 -11.26 -4.85 -1.83
C ALA A 148 -10.88 -5.63 -3.10
N THR A 149 -9.78 -5.27 -3.75
CA THR A 149 -9.21 -6.01 -4.89
C THR A 149 -7.69 -5.93 -4.87
N ASP A 150 -7.04 -6.94 -5.43
CA ASP A 150 -5.58 -7.00 -5.53
C ASP A 150 -5.09 -6.20 -6.75
N ILE A 151 -4.24 -5.20 -6.52
CA ILE A 151 -3.55 -4.44 -7.58
C ILE A 151 -2.09 -4.32 -7.18
N ARG A 152 -1.18 -4.94 -7.95
CA ARG A 152 0.24 -5.04 -7.57
C ARG A 152 0.37 -5.71 -6.20
N CYS A 153 1.43 -5.42 -5.46
CA CYS A 153 1.61 -5.92 -4.10
C CYS A 153 0.71 -5.23 -3.07
N HIS A 154 -0.48 -4.75 -3.48
CA HIS A 154 -1.40 -4.07 -2.59
C HIS A 154 -2.80 -4.64 -2.70
N VAL A 155 -3.50 -4.60 -1.58
CA VAL A 155 -4.96 -4.67 -1.57
C VAL A 155 -5.48 -3.24 -1.61
N VAL A 156 -6.13 -2.86 -2.70
CA VAL A 156 -6.85 -1.58 -2.82
C VAL A 156 -8.26 -1.77 -2.27
N GLN A 157 -8.62 -0.94 -1.31
CA GLN A 157 -9.90 -0.95 -0.63
C GLN A 157 -10.68 0.32 -0.95
N ILE A 158 -11.97 0.16 -1.22
CA ILE A 158 -12.92 1.27 -1.40
C ILE A 158 -14.02 1.09 -0.35
N VAL A 159 -14.19 2.10 0.50
CA VAL A 159 -15.20 2.11 1.56
C VAL A 159 -16.21 3.20 1.26
N LEU A 160 -17.46 2.79 1.03
CA LEU A 160 -18.59 3.70 0.87
C LEU A 160 -19.29 3.81 2.22
N THR A 161 -19.57 5.04 2.67
CA THR A 161 -20.20 5.29 3.97
C THR A 161 -21.37 6.25 3.83
N SER A 162 -22.55 5.90 4.35
CA SER A 162 -23.73 6.78 4.36
C SER A 162 -24.81 6.26 5.31
N ARG A 163 -25.75 7.15 5.69
CA ARG A 163 -27.03 6.75 6.29
C ARG A 163 -28.09 6.39 5.25
N ASP A 164 -27.87 6.80 4.00
CA ASP A 164 -28.78 6.54 2.88
C ASP A 164 -28.28 5.34 2.08
N MET A 165 -28.96 4.19 2.24
CA MET A 165 -28.61 2.97 1.52
C MET A 165 -28.78 3.11 0.00
N LYS A 166 -29.74 3.93 -0.47
CA LYS A 166 -29.92 4.16 -1.92
C LYS A 166 -28.72 4.89 -2.52
N LEU A 167 -28.12 5.81 -1.75
CA LEU A 167 -26.86 6.43 -2.15
C LEU A 167 -25.74 5.39 -2.26
N LEU A 168 -25.61 4.49 -1.26
CA LEU A 168 -24.57 3.46 -1.28
C LEU A 168 -24.70 2.53 -2.48
N ASP A 169 -25.92 2.09 -2.80
CA ASP A 169 -26.19 1.29 -3.99
C ASP A 169 -25.85 2.04 -5.28
N SER A 170 -26.21 3.32 -5.37
CA SER A 170 -25.87 4.16 -6.52
C SER A 170 -24.35 4.34 -6.68
N LEU A 171 -23.63 4.57 -5.57
CA LEU A 171 -22.18 4.70 -5.58
C LEU A 171 -21.52 3.39 -5.99
N LEU A 172 -22.01 2.26 -5.48
CA LEU A 172 -21.53 0.92 -5.86
C LEU A 172 -21.69 0.67 -7.36
N VAL A 173 -22.81 1.08 -7.96
CA VAL A 173 -23.00 1.01 -9.42
C VAL A 173 -22.03 1.96 -10.14
N ASP A 174 -21.88 3.18 -9.65
CA ASP A 174 -21.00 4.20 -10.23
C ASP A 174 -19.52 3.78 -10.24
N LEU A 175 -19.08 2.94 -9.30
CA LEU A 175 -17.74 2.36 -9.32
C LEU A 175 -17.44 1.59 -10.62
N ASN A 176 -18.44 1.12 -11.38
CA ASN A 176 -18.22 0.51 -12.70
C ASN A 176 -17.69 1.49 -13.76
N LYS A 177 -17.74 2.80 -13.51
CA LYS A 177 -17.11 3.83 -14.36
C LYS A 177 -15.59 3.88 -14.20
N MET A 178 -15.03 3.17 -13.22
CA MET A 178 -13.59 3.09 -13.06
C MET A 178 -12.91 2.44 -14.26
N LYS A 179 -11.70 2.90 -14.56
CA LYS A 179 -10.73 2.15 -15.34
C LYS A 179 -9.68 1.62 -14.38
N LEU A 180 -9.57 0.30 -14.37
CA LEU A 180 -8.63 -0.45 -13.54
C LEU A 180 -7.64 -1.17 -14.46
N PRO A 181 -6.41 -1.44 -14.00
CA PRO A 181 -5.51 -2.29 -14.76
C PRO A 181 -6.13 -3.68 -14.94
N ALA A 182 -5.77 -4.35 -16.03
CA ALA A 182 -6.15 -5.75 -16.26
C ALA A 182 -5.77 -6.61 -15.04
N GLU A 183 -6.60 -7.61 -14.71
CA GLU A 183 -6.24 -8.60 -13.69
C GLU A 183 -4.90 -9.24 -14.09
N ALA A 184 -3.93 -9.22 -13.18
CA ALA A 184 -2.65 -9.84 -13.44
C ALA A 184 -2.89 -11.36 -13.58
N SER A 185 -2.33 -11.96 -14.64
CA SER A 185 -2.39 -13.41 -14.85
C SER A 185 -1.90 -14.15 -13.59
N PRO A 186 -2.46 -15.31 -13.23
CA PRO A 186 -1.93 -16.18 -12.17
C PRO A 186 -0.44 -16.48 -12.32
N THR A 187 0.07 -16.49 -13.55
CA THR A 187 1.48 -16.76 -13.89
C THR A 187 2.37 -15.49 -13.88
N GLY A 188 1.76 -14.32 -13.77
CA GLY A 188 2.42 -13.01 -13.76
C GLY A 188 2.92 -12.58 -12.38
N GLY A 189 2.40 -13.13 -11.30
CA GLY A 189 2.43 -12.40 -10.02
C GLY A 189 1.66 -11.08 -10.17
N THR A 190 1.51 -10.32 -9.08
CA THR A 190 0.69 -9.10 -9.12
C THR A 190 1.28 -7.95 -9.97
N GLY A 191 2.37 -8.16 -10.71
CA GLY A 191 2.89 -7.24 -11.71
C GLY A 191 3.56 -7.97 -12.89
N GLY A 192 3.54 -7.38 -14.08
CA GLY A 192 4.06 -7.98 -15.31
C GLY A 192 3.76 -7.09 -16.53
N GLY A 193 4.52 -7.26 -17.61
CA GLY A 193 4.46 -6.35 -18.76
C GLY A 193 5.25 -5.06 -18.52
N ALA A 194 4.55 -3.92 -18.40
CA ALA A 194 5.15 -2.60 -18.25
C ALA A 194 5.48 -2.19 -16.80
N VAL A 195 5.11 -3.01 -15.81
CA VAL A 195 5.37 -2.75 -14.38
C VAL A 195 6.19 -3.89 -13.75
N PRO A 196 6.98 -3.63 -12.68
CA PRO A 196 7.75 -4.66 -11.99
C PRO A 196 6.87 -5.79 -11.42
N VAL A 197 7.42 -7.00 -11.36
CA VAL A 197 6.82 -8.13 -10.67
C VAL A 197 6.97 -7.94 -9.17
N CYS A 198 5.88 -8.06 -8.43
CA CYS A 198 5.91 -8.01 -6.98
C CYS A 198 6.32 -9.36 -6.39
N ILE A 199 7.39 -9.40 -5.59
CA ILE A 199 7.85 -10.62 -4.92
C ILE A 199 8.20 -10.26 -3.48
N GLN A 200 7.44 -10.80 -2.54
CA GLN A 200 7.74 -10.67 -1.11
C GLN A 200 9.05 -11.39 -0.78
N ASP A 201 9.83 -10.82 0.14
CA ASP A 201 11.08 -11.41 0.61
C ASP A 201 12.08 -11.71 -0.52
N TYR A 202 12.01 -10.97 -1.64
CA TYR A 202 13.00 -11.18 -2.69
C TYR A 202 14.40 -10.76 -2.23
N ALA A 203 14.49 -9.74 -1.37
CA ALA A 203 15.76 -9.19 -0.90
C ALA A 203 16.37 -9.95 0.29
N GLN A 204 16.29 -11.28 0.28
CA GLN A 204 16.89 -12.18 1.26
C GLN A 204 18.25 -12.73 0.78
N ALA A 205 18.97 -13.42 1.67
CA ALA A 205 20.34 -13.89 1.42
C ALA A 205 20.45 -14.77 0.17
N GLU A 206 19.43 -15.57 -0.12
CA GLU A 206 19.39 -16.51 -1.24
C GLU A 206 19.46 -15.81 -2.60
N ASN A 207 18.94 -14.58 -2.69
CA ASN A 207 18.92 -13.77 -3.91
C ASN A 207 19.99 -12.68 -3.91
N MET A 208 20.79 -12.55 -2.85
CA MET A 208 21.81 -11.53 -2.71
C MET A 208 23.14 -11.99 -3.31
N ILE A 209 23.74 -11.18 -4.19
CA ILE A 209 25.10 -11.38 -4.73
C ILE A 209 26.10 -10.50 -3.98
N ALA A 210 25.74 -9.25 -3.70
CA ALA A 210 26.57 -8.31 -2.96
C ALA A 210 25.69 -7.45 -2.05
N ARG A 211 26.13 -7.26 -0.81
CA ARG A 211 25.44 -6.46 0.21
C ARG A 211 26.43 -5.54 0.89
N ALA A 212 26.01 -4.30 1.11
CA ALA A 212 26.73 -3.34 1.93
C ALA A 212 25.83 -2.88 3.07
N GLU A 213 26.33 -2.84 4.30
CA GLU A 213 25.51 -2.36 5.42
C GLU A 213 25.42 -0.82 5.41
N PRO A 214 24.25 -0.25 5.75
CA PRO A 214 24.11 1.18 5.98
C PRO A 214 24.90 1.60 7.22
N VAL A 215 25.64 2.71 7.11
CA VAL A 215 26.41 3.28 8.21
C VAL A 215 25.63 4.43 8.80
N PHE A 216 25.07 4.23 10.00
CA PHE A 216 24.34 5.27 10.72
C PHE A 216 25.28 6.04 11.66
N THR A 217 25.20 7.37 11.64
CA THR A 217 25.94 8.23 12.55
C THR A 217 25.33 8.24 13.96
N ASP A 218 24.00 8.08 14.04
CA ASP A 218 23.24 8.03 15.30
C ASP A 218 22.46 6.72 15.40
N ARG A 219 22.39 6.14 16.61
CA ARG A 219 21.57 4.96 16.87
C ARG A 219 20.10 5.35 16.97
N LYS A 220 19.38 5.23 15.86
CA LYS A 220 17.91 5.31 15.83
C LYS A 220 17.34 3.90 15.70
N PHE A 221 16.43 3.54 16.60
CA PHE A 221 15.82 2.19 16.68
C PHE A 221 14.48 2.08 15.95
N ASN A 222 14.07 3.12 15.23
CA ASN A 222 12.78 3.11 14.53
C ASN A 222 12.90 2.27 13.25
N PRO A 223 11.95 1.35 13.00
CA PRO A 223 11.91 0.59 11.76
C PRO A 223 11.81 1.53 10.56
N VAL A 224 12.59 1.27 9.50
CA VAL A 224 12.53 2.03 8.25
C VAL A 224 11.99 1.11 7.16
N PRO A 225 10.70 1.18 6.83
CA PRO A 225 10.09 0.44 5.74
C PRO A 225 10.48 1.06 4.39
N VAL A 226 11.10 0.25 3.52
CA VAL A 226 11.65 0.68 2.23
C VAL A 226 11.19 -0.26 1.14
N ARG A 227 10.59 0.29 0.09
CA ARG A 227 10.30 -0.41 -1.16
C ARG A 227 11.47 -0.19 -2.12
N ILE A 228 11.88 -1.24 -2.82
CA ILE A 228 12.88 -1.13 -3.87
C ILE A 228 12.39 -1.78 -5.16
N ILE A 229 12.82 -1.23 -6.30
CA ILE A 229 12.73 -1.89 -7.59
C ILE A 229 14.13 -2.35 -7.97
N ILE A 230 14.27 -3.64 -8.23
CA ILE A 230 15.48 -4.30 -8.71
C ILE A 230 15.35 -4.44 -10.23
N GLY A 231 16.33 -3.91 -10.95
CA GLY A 231 16.41 -3.97 -12.41
C GLY A 231 16.68 -5.39 -12.92
N LYS A 232 16.51 -5.56 -14.23
CA LYS A 232 16.77 -6.82 -14.94
C LYS A 232 18.24 -7.29 -14.85
N ASP A 233 19.14 -6.40 -14.47
CA ASP A 233 20.57 -6.67 -14.24
C ASP A 233 20.90 -7.02 -12.77
N GLY A 234 19.89 -7.02 -11.90
CA GLY A 234 20.02 -7.29 -10.47
C GLY A 234 20.46 -6.09 -9.64
N LYS A 235 20.59 -4.88 -10.21
CA LYS A 235 20.90 -3.67 -9.43
C LYS A 235 19.63 -3.00 -8.91
N VAL A 236 19.73 -2.28 -7.80
CA VAL A 236 18.64 -1.42 -7.32
C VAL A 236 18.48 -0.25 -8.29
N LYS A 237 17.30 -0.13 -8.89
CA LYS A 237 16.92 0.92 -9.86
C LYS A 237 16.17 2.06 -9.19
N HIS A 238 15.35 1.74 -8.19
CA HIS A 238 14.52 2.71 -7.48
C HIS A 238 14.44 2.36 -6.00
N VAL A 239 14.40 3.38 -5.15
CA VAL A 239 14.20 3.28 -3.72
C VAL A 239 13.07 4.22 -3.31
N HIS A 240 12.07 3.69 -2.63
CA HIS A 240 10.96 4.44 -2.04
C HIS A 240 10.92 4.17 -0.54
N PHE A 241 11.20 5.20 0.24
CA PHE A 241 11.07 5.18 1.68
C PHE A 241 9.61 5.48 2.02
N ILE A 242 8.95 4.57 2.73
CA ILE A 242 7.58 4.80 3.22
C ILE A 242 7.64 5.81 4.37
N SER A 243 8.60 5.65 5.28
CA SER A 243 8.87 6.60 6.37
C SER A 243 10.33 6.51 6.78
N ALA A 244 11.09 7.61 6.63
CA ALA A 244 12.49 7.67 7.06
C ALA A 244 12.90 9.09 7.44
N PHE A 245 13.86 9.22 8.37
CA PHE A 245 14.54 10.49 8.59
C PHE A 245 15.59 10.76 7.50
N PRO A 246 15.98 12.03 7.24
CA PRO A 246 16.91 12.36 6.16
C PRO A 246 18.29 11.66 6.25
N ASP A 247 18.83 11.52 7.47
CA ASP A 247 20.09 10.81 7.72
C ASP A 247 19.98 9.30 7.44
N GLN A 248 18.87 8.68 7.82
CA GLN A 248 18.59 7.28 7.50
C GLN A 248 18.42 7.08 5.99
N THR A 249 17.69 7.98 5.34
CA THR A 249 17.49 7.99 3.88
C THR A 249 18.83 7.94 3.17
N LYS A 250 19.75 8.86 3.53
CA LYS A 250 21.09 8.91 2.94
C LYS A 250 21.88 7.63 3.17
N ALA A 251 21.99 7.18 4.43
CA ALA A 251 22.79 5.99 4.77
C ALA A 251 22.28 4.72 4.08
N ILE A 252 20.95 4.55 4.02
CA ILE A 252 20.31 3.40 3.38
C ILE A 252 20.44 3.48 1.86
N SER A 253 20.25 4.65 1.24
CA SER A 253 20.46 4.82 -0.21
C SER A 253 21.90 4.53 -0.64
N ASP A 254 22.89 5.04 0.10
CA ASP A 254 24.32 4.80 -0.19
C ASP A 254 24.69 3.30 -0.05
N ALA A 255 24.03 2.58 0.86
CA ALA A 255 24.15 1.13 0.97
C ALA A 255 23.49 0.41 -0.20
N LEU A 256 22.21 0.68 -0.46
CA LEU A 256 21.41 0.05 -1.52
C LEU A 256 22.02 0.25 -2.92
N ALA A 257 22.67 1.37 -3.19
CA ALA A 257 23.38 1.62 -4.44
C ALA A 257 24.52 0.62 -4.72
N ARG A 258 25.03 -0.04 -3.68
CA ARG A 258 26.09 -1.05 -3.75
C ARG A 258 25.56 -2.48 -3.67
N TRP A 259 24.24 -2.65 -3.49
CA TRP A 259 23.63 -3.97 -3.45
C TRP A 259 23.51 -4.54 -4.87
N LYS A 260 23.64 -5.86 -4.98
CA LYS A 260 23.42 -6.60 -6.20
C LYS A 260 22.69 -7.89 -5.89
N PHE A 261 21.66 -8.16 -6.67
CA PHE A 261 20.82 -9.35 -6.57
C PHE A 261 21.03 -10.29 -7.76
N LYS A 262 20.64 -11.55 -7.59
CA LYS A 262 20.44 -12.46 -8.72
C LYS A 262 19.37 -11.86 -9.63
N PRO A 263 19.58 -11.74 -10.95
CA PRO A 263 18.53 -11.29 -11.86
C PRO A 263 17.32 -12.21 -11.83
N TYR A 264 16.11 -11.67 -11.64
CA TYR A 264 14.89 -12.46 -11.73
C TYR A 264 14.58 -12.78 -13.19
N ARG A 265 14.31 -14.06 -13.46
CA ARG A 265 13.90 -14.54 -14.77
C ARG A 265 12.62 -15.37 -14.64
N ARG A 266 11.70 -15.17 -15.58
CA ARG A 266 10.52 -16.01 -15.78
C ARG A 266 10.40 -16.33 -17.26
N ASP A 267 10.24 -17.61 -17.59
CA ASP A 267 10.16 -18.08 -18.98
C ASP A 267 11.34 -17.58 -19.86
N GLY A 268 12.54 -17.55 -19.26
CA GLY A 268 13.77 -17.05 -19.89
C GLY A 268 13.88 -15.53 -20.01
N GLN A 269 12.81 -14.77 -19.73
CA GLN A 269 12.80 -13.30 -19.81
C GLN A 269 13.24 -12.67 -18.48
N GLY A 270 14.15 -11.69 -18.56
CA GLY A 270 14.55 -10.87 -17.41
C GLY A 270 13.48 -9.84 -17.08
N LEU A 271 13.04 -9.81 -15.82
CA LEU A 271 11.98 -8.93 -15.33
C LEU A 271 12.47 -8.07 -14.17
N GLU A 272 11.90 -6.88 -14.02
CA GLU A 272 12.11 -6.05 -12.83
C GLU A 272 11.32 -6.63 -11.66
N VAL A 273 11.86 -6.52 -10.45
CA VAL A 273 11.22 -7.00 -9.21
C VAL A 273 11.00 -5.83 -8.28
N GLU A 274 9.83 -5.76 -7.68
CA GLU A 274 9.52 -4.85 -6.57
C GLU A 274 9.35 -5.66 -5.29
N THR A 275 10.03 -5.24 -4.22
CA THR A 275 10.04 -5.91 -2.91
C THR A 275 10.14 -4.89 -1.78
N GLY A 276 9.68 -5.28 -0.59
CA GLY A 276 9.87 -4.52 0.65
C GLY A 276 11.12 -4.95 1.43
N LEU A 277 11.65 -4.01 2.22
CA LEU A 277 12.78 -4.14 3.13
C LEU A 277 12.47 -3.41 4.44
N GLN A 278 12.92 -3.95 5.56
CA GLN A 278 12.83 -3.30 6.87
C GLN A 278 14.22 -3.08 7.45
N PHE A 279 14.64 -1.82 7.62
CA PHE A 279 15.87 -1.51 8.37
C PHE A 279 15.54 -1.14 9.82
N GLY A 280 16.52 -1.19 10.72
CA GLY A 280 16.39 -0.68 12.10
C GLY A 280 15.74 -1.61 13.13
N ARG A 281 15.15 -2.75 12.72
CA ARG A 281 14.80 -3.84 13.64
C ARG A 281 15.97 -4.83 13.74
N PRO A 282 16.36 -5.29 14.94
CA PRO A 282 17.17 -6.50 15.03
C PRO A 282 16.37 -7.65 14.41
N ASN A 283 16.95 -8.32 13.42
CA ASN A 283 16.33 -9.46 12.76
C ASN A 283 15.94 -10.50 13.84
N ALA A 284 14.64 -10.78 13.99
CA ALA A 284 14.16 -11.87 14.84
C ALA A 284 14.53 -13.26 14.29
N ARG A 285 15.25 -13.32 13.17
CA ARG A 285 15.69 -14.54 12.47
C ARG A 285 17.16 -14.44 12.02
N ASP A 286 18.03 -13.89 12.86
CA ASP A 286 19.46 -14.09 12.68
C ASP A 286 19.91 -15.29 13.51
N PRO A 287 20.09 -16.49 12.92
CA PRO A 287 20.49 -17.69 13.66
C PRO A 287 21.86 -17.53 14.35
N ALA A 288 22.70 -16.57 13.91
CA ALA A 288 23.98 -16.27 14.55
C ALA A 288 23.84 -15.65 15.95
N ASN A 289 22.65 -15.18 16.33
CA ASN A 289 22.39 -14.59 17.64
C ASN A 289 21.87 -15.61 18.67
N ASP A 290 21.48 -16.82 18.24
CA ASP A 290 20.94 -17.87 19.12
C ASP A 290 22.06 -18.68 19.78
N GLU A 291 23.18 -18.91 19.08
CA GLU A 291 24.35 -19.60 19.64
C GLU A 291 25.02 -18.82 20.78
N ARG A 292 24.92 -17.48 20.81
CA ARG A 292 25.51 -16.67 21.89
C ARG A 292 24.69 -16.66 23.17
N ARG A 293 23.44 -17.15 23.16
CA ARG A 293 22.59 -17.26 24.37
C ARG A 293 22.66 -18.63 25.04
N GLY A 294 23.32 -19.62 24.41
CA GLY A 294 23.27 -21.02 24.82
C GLY A 294 24.46 -21.58 25.60
N SER A 295 25.35 -20.77 26.17
CA SER A 295 26.44 -21.31 27.02
C SER A 295 26.14 -21.07 28.50
N PRO A 296 25.81 -22.11 29.29
CA PRO A 296 25.73 -21.98 30.74
C PRO A 296 27.14 -21.84 31.34
N PRO A 297 27.31 -21.10 32.45
CA PRO A 297 28.61 -20.98 33.10
C PRO A 297 29.08 -22.36 33.59
N ARG A 298 30.32 -22.71 33.26
CA ARG A 298 31.00 -23.86 33.88
C ARG A 298 31.32 -23.50 35.33
N ASN A 299 30.86 -24.32 36.26
CA ASN A 299 31.33 -24.35 37.64
C ASN A 299 32.76 -24.91 37.71
#